data_AF-A0A419L3W0-F1
#
_entry.id   AF-A0A419L3W0-F1
#
_cell.length_a   1.000
_cell.length_b   1.000
_cell.length_c   1.000
_cell.angle_alpha   90.00
_cell.angle_beta   90.00
_cell.angle_gamma   90.00
#
_symmetry.space_group_name_H-M   'P 1'
#
loop_
_entity.id
_entity.type
_entity.pdbx_description
1 polymer ?
#
loop_
_entity_poly.entity_id
_entity_poly.type
_entity_poly.pdbx_seq_one_letter_code
_entity_poly.pdbx_strand_id
1 'polypeptide(L)' 'MIDISLRTCSEEIDLNRMLREIATKLRGSGGGHPKAAGARIPKENFKRFLEEMNRKLN' A
#
# COMPACT_ATOMS: atom_id res chain seq x y z
N MET A 1 -5.97 8.05 11.45
CA MET A 1 -5.41 6.96 10.63
C MET A 1 -6.53 6.33 9.82
N ILE A 2 -6.24 5.85 8.61
CA ILE A 2 -7.12 5.04 7.77
C ILE A 2 -6.51 3.64 7.71
N ASP A 3 -7.32 2.64 8.04
CA ASP A 3 -6.96 1.23 7.92
C ASP A 3 -7.42 0.69 6.57
N ILE A 4 -6.52 -0.04 5.90
CA ILE A 4 -6.66 -0.46 4.50
C ILE A 4 -6.33 -1.95 4.41
N SER A 5 -7.14 -2.69 3.65
CA SER A 5 -6.90 -4.07 3.29
C SER A 5 -6.91 -4.19 1.77
N LEU A 6 -5.84 -4.73 1.18
CA LEU A 6 -5.67 -4.84 -0.27
C LEU A 6 -5.55 -6.31 -0.68
N ARG A 7 -6.12 -6.63 -1.85
CA ARG A 7 -6.09 -7.97 -2.46
C ARG A 7 -5.79 -7.82 -3.94
N THR A 8 -5.11 -8.80 -4.52
CA THR A 8 -4.90 -8.89 -5.96
C THR A 8 -4.91 -10.35 -6.42
N CYS A 9 -5.40 -10.57 -7.64
CA CYS A 9 -5.30 -11.86 -8.33
C CYS A 9 -4.17 -11.88 -9.36
N SER A 10 -3.45 -10.76 -9.57
CA SER A 10 -2.32 -10.68 -10.49
C SER A 10 -1.06 -11.28 -9.86
N GLU A 11 -0.34 -12.10 -10.63
CA GLU A 11 0.97 -12.64 -10.24
C GLU A 11 2.11 -11.61 -10.34
N GLU A 12 1.91 -10.53 -11.09
CA GLU A 12 2.91 -9.49 -11.31
C GLU A 12 2.98 -8.47 -10.16
N ILE A 13 1.96 -8.44 -9.31
CA ILE A 13 1.83 -7.47 -8.22
C ILE A 13 2.25 -8.10 -6.89
N ASP A 14 3.30 -7.58 -6.28
CA ASP A 14 3.68 -7.87 -4.90
C ASP A 14 3.24 -6.73 -3.96
N LEU A 15 2.06 -6.88 -3.37
CA LEU A 15 1.50 -5.91 -2.41
C LEU A 15 2.36 -5.76 -1.15
N ASN A 16 3.03 -6.82 -0.69
CA ASN A 16 3.86 -6.74 0.52
C ASN A 16 5.05 -5.80 0.27
N ARG A 17 5.74 -5.99 -0.85
CA ARG A 17 6.88 -5.14 -1.22
C ARG A 17 6.44 -3.69 -1.46
N MET A 18 5.37 -3.47 -2.21
CA MET A 18 4.85 -2.13 -2.50
C MET A 18 4.45 -1.38 -1.22
N LEU A 19 3.70 -2.01 -0.33
CA LEU A 19 3.20 -1.34 0.88
C LEU A 19 4.30 -1.06 1.89
N ARG A 20 5.30 -1.93 2.04
CA ARG A 20 6.47 -1.65 2.89
C ARG A 20 7.23 -0.41 2.44
N GLU A 21 7.35 -0.21 1.13
CA GLU A 21 8.00 0.96 0.56
C GLU A 21 7.14 2.22 0.72
N ILE A 22 5.88 2.18 0.28
CA ILE A 22 5.02 3.36 0.18
C ILE A 22 4.55 3.83 1.55
N ALA A 23 4.07 2.91 2.41
CA ALA A 23 3.48 3.29 3.70
C ALA A 23 4.52 3.95 4.61
N THR A 24 5.76 3.42 4.64
CA THR A 24 6.86 3.97 5.44
C THR A 24 7.20 5.41 5.04
N LYS A 25 7.23 5.71 3.73
CA LYS A 25 7.47 7.07 3.22
C LYS A 25 6.39 8.08 3.64
N LEU A 26 5.17 7.60 3.92
CA LEU A 26 4.01 8.42 4.26
C LEU A 26 3.66 8.43 5.76
N ARG A 27 4.64 8.09 6.62
CA ARG A 27 4.48 7.98 8.08
C ARG A 27 3.39 6.98 8.50
N GLY A 28 3.15 5.98 7.66
CA GLY A 28 2.28 4.85 7.92
C GLY A 28 3.05 3.55 8.11
N SER A 29 2.32 2.45 8.12
CA SER A 29 2.89 1.10 8.12
C SER A 29 2.09 0.22 7.15
N GLY A 30 2.72 -0.82 6.61
CA GLY A 30 2.04 -1.75 5.71
C GLY A 30 2.90 -2.95 5.34
N GLY A 31 2.24 -4.03 4.96
CA GLY A 31 2.88 -5.30 4.61
C GLY A 31 1.91 -6.49 4.77
N GLY A 32 2.40 -7.68 4.44
CA GLY A 32 1.62 -8.92 4.52
C GLY A 32 2.08 -9.97 3.52
N HIS A 33 1.13 -10.68 2.93
CA HIS A 33 1.36 -11.62 1.84
C HIS A 33 1.42 -10.87 0.49
N PRO A 34 2.20 -11.32 -0.52
CA PRO A 34 2.26 -10.66 -1.83
C PRO A 34 0.90 -10.38 -2.47
N LYS A 35 -0.08 -11.27 -2.25
CA LYS A 35 -1.46 -11.14 -2.77
C LYS A 35 -2.50 -10.60 -1.79
N ALA A 36 -2.14 -10.48 -0.52
CA ALA A 36 -3.07 -10.05 0.52
C ALA A 36 -2.31 -9.33 1.65
N ALA A 37 -2.45 -8.02 1.70
CA ALA A 37 -1.69 -7.19 2.62
C ALA A 37 -2.56 -6.07 3.20
N GLY A 38 -2.10 -5.49 4.29
CA GLY A 38 -2.75 -4.37 4.96
C GLY A 38 -1.83 -3.16 5.05
N ALA A 39 -2.43 -1.98 5.25
CA ALA A 39 -1.71 -0.76 5.56
C ALA A 39 -2.52 0.14 6.48
N ARG A 40 -1.81 0.98 7.25
CA ARG A 40 -2.36 2.02 8.09
C ARG A 40 -1.67 3.34 7.74
N ILE A 41 -2.44 4.32 7.24
CA ILE A 41 -1.92 5.59 6.71
C ILE A 41 -2.55 6.79 7.44
N PRO A 42 -1.81 7.88 7.73
CA PRO A 42 -2.41 9.13 8.22
C PRO A 42 -3.46 9.67 7.25
N LYS A 43 -4.56 10.26 7.76
CA LYS A 43 -5.71 10.67 6.93
C LYS A 43 -5.31 11.72 5.90
N GLU A 44 -4.46 12.64 6.32
CA GLU A 44 -3.85 13.70 5.52
C GLU A 44 -2.98 13.19 4.37
N ASN A 45 -2.44 11.97 4.48
CA ASN A 45 -1.56 11.37 3.47
C ASN A 45 -2.26 10.34 2.58
N PHE A 46 -3.55 10.06 2.81
CA PHE A 46 -4.26 9.00 2.09
C PHE A 46 -4.37 9.26 0.58
N LYS A 47 -4.59 10.51 0.17
CA LYS A 47 -4.61 10.85 -1.27
C LYS A 47 -3.26 10.55 -1.93
N ARG A 48 -2.16 10.97 -1.30
CA ARG A 48 -0.80 10.69 -1.78
C ARG A 48 -0.51 9.19 -1.83
N PHE A 49 -1.02 8.42 -0.87
CA PHE A 49 -0.90 6.96 -0.88
C PHE A 49 -1.52 6.35 -2.15
N LEU A 50 -2.73 6.77 -2.54
CA LEU A 50 -3.38 6.28 -3.77
C LEU A 50 -2.58 6.68 -5.03
N GLU A 51 -2.03 7.90 -5.07
CA GLU A 51 -1.20 8.38 -6.18
C GLU A 51 0.09 7.56 -6.34
N GLU A 52 0.80 7.26 -5.24
CA GLU A 52 2.00 6.42 -5.27
C GLU A 52 1.68 4.96 -5.66
N MET A 53 0.56 4.42 -5.20
CA MET A 53 0.10 3.08 -5.60
C MET A 53 -0.14 3.02 -7.11
N ASN A 54 -0.86 4.00 -7.67
CA ASN A 54 -1.09 4.07 -9.11
C ASN A 54 0.21 4.22 -9.91
N ARG A 55 1.16 5.04 -9.42
CA ARG A 55 2.47 5.20 -10.07
C ARG A 55 3.29 3.91 -10.10
N LYS A 56 3.13 3.02 -9.12
CA LYS A 56 3.87 1.74 -9.06
C LYS A 56 3.21 0.62 -9.87
N LEU A 57 1.96 0.78 -10.27
CA LEU A 57 1.19 -0.21 -11.04
C LEU A 57 1.15 0.10 -12.54
N ASN A 58 1.41 1.34 -12.93
CA ASN A 58 1.62 1.76 -14.32
C ASN A 58 3.08 1.61 -14.72
#